data_AF-A0A926GWS1-F1
#
_entry.id   AF-A0A926GWS1-F1
#
_cell.length_a   1.000
_cell.length_b   1.000
_cell.length_c   1.000
_cell.angle_alpha   90.00
_cell.angle_beta   90.00
_cell.angle_gamma   90.00
#
_symmetry.space_group_name_H-M   'P 1'
#
loop_
_entity.id
_entity.type
_entity.pdbx_description
1 polymer ?
#
loop_
_entity_poly.entity_id
_entity_poly.type
_entity_poly.pdbx_seq_one_letter_code
_entity_poly.pdbx_strand_id
1 'polypeptide(L)'
;MPITSKPQTQTLRAGATTVTLTDAADLRYFTVAGREAIRRVYAAVRAADWFTVPCAITVRESTIGDGSFRVIHDAHYFHEGRGIDFRAVIAVTGSADGTMTFDFDGEAFSEFERARIGICVLHPSDAQGAPVTVTHTDGTSESGNLPGTISPHQPFFDIAA
;
A
#
# COMPACT_ATOMS: atom_id res chain seq x y z
N MET A 1 -24.40 7.62 -15.72
CA MET A 1 -24.04 8.96 -15.22
C MET A 1 -22.89 8.77 -14.23
N PRO A 2 -21.71 9.40 -14.36
CA PRO A 2 -20.69 9.22 -13.35
C PRO A 2 -21.02 10.15 -12.18
N ILE A 3 -21.39 9.55 -11.05
CA ILE A 3 -21.40 10.24 -9.77
C ILE A 3 -19.93 10.26 -9.34
N THR A 4 -19.18 11.31 -9.71
CA THR A 4 -17.83 11.51 -9.20
C THR A 4 -17.95 12.13 -7.81
N SER A 5 -18.37 11.34 -6.81
CA SER A 5 -18.22 11.77 -5.42
C SER A 5 -16.72 11.90 -5.14
N LYS A 6 -16.34 12.98 -4.46
CA LYS A 6 -14.97 13.18 -3.99
C LYS A 6 -14.55 11.94 -3.17
N PRO A 7 -13.34 11.37 -3.38
CA PRO A 7 -12.87 10.24 -2.58
C PRO A 7 -12.96 10.57 -1.10
N GLN A 8 -13.54 9.67 -0.31
CA GLN A 8 -13.60 9.88 1.14
C GLN A 8 -12.24 9.54 1.74
N THR A 9 -11.79 10.41 2.64
CA THR A 9 -10.49 10.27 3.30
C THR A 9 -10.61 10.59 4.78
N GLN A 10 -9.89 9.84 5.61
CA GLN A 10 -9.81 10.04 7.05
C GLN A 10 -8.35 10.11 7.49
N THR A 11 -7.99 11.13 8.26
CA THR A 11 -6.67 11.21 8.89
C THR A 11 -6.66 10.41 10.18
N LEU A 12 -5.70 9.51 10.32
CA LEU A 12 -5.49 8.62 11.47
C LEU A 12 -4.13 8.86 12.09
N ARG A 13 -3.98 8.50 13.37
CA ARG A 13 -2.74 8.69 14.14
C ARG A 13 -2.27 7.37 14.75
N ALA A 14 -0.98 7.10 14.60
CA ALA A 14 -0.22 6.05 15.27
C ALA A 14 0.93 6.74 16.02
N GLY A 15 0.79 6.98 17.33
CA GLY A 15 1.75 7.77 18.09
C GLY A 15 2.07 9.13 17.45
N ALA A 16 3.33 9.35 17.08
CA ALA A 16 3.80 10.57 16.41
C ALA A 16 3.57 10.57 14.88
N THR A 17 3.16 9.43 14.31
CA THR A 17 2.91 9.25 12.88
C THR A 17 1.45 9.60 12.56
N THR A 18 1.23 10.34 11.48
CA THR A 18 -0.11 10.59 10.92
C THR A 18 -0.19 10.05 9.50
N VAL A 19 -1.34 9.52 9.12
CA VAL A 19 -1.60 8.97 7.78
C VAL A 19 -3.01 9.28 7.34
N THR A 20 -3.23 9.39 6.03
CA THR A 20 -4.57 9.51 5.44
C THR A 20 -5.00 8.15 4.89
N LEU A 21 -6.03 7.56 5.49
CA LEU A 21 -6.74 6.40 4.94
C LEU A 21 -7.77 6.87 3.92
N THR A 22 -7.83 6.19 2.77
CA THR A 22 -8.85 6.42 1.72
C THR A 22 -9.93 5.34 1.77
N ASP A 23 -11.08 5.62 1.15
CA ASP A 23 -12.14 4.64 0.89
C ASP A 23 -11.69 3.43 0.03
N ALA A 24 -10.61 3.59 -0.75
CA ALA A 24 -9.96 2.51 -1.50
C ALA A 24 -8.94 1.69 -0.67
N ALA A 25 -8.92 1.84 0.66
CA ALA A 25 -7.93 1.24 1.57
C ALA A 25 -6.46 1.62 1.28
N ASP A 26 -6.20 2.66 0.47
CA ASP A 26 -4.87 3.23 0.37
C ASP A 26 -4.54 4.00 1.64
N LEU A 27 -3.28 3.94 2.04
CA LEU A 27 -2.68 4.87 3.00
C LEU A 27 -1.86 5.91 2.25
N ARG A 28 -2.02 7.18 2.60
CA ARG A 28 -1.32 8.30 1.94
C ARG A 28 -0.70 9.25 2.94
N TYR A 29 0.34 9.95 2.49
CA TYR A 29 0.94 11.08 3.21
C TYR A 29 1.39 10.73 4.64
N PHE A 30 2.10 9.60 4.78
CA PHE A 30 2.67 9.19 6.07
C PHE A 30 3.64 10.27 6.52
N THR A 31 3.29 10.94 7.60
CA THR A 31 4.06 12.06 8.13
C THR A 31 4.59 11.69 9.50
N VAL A 32 5.90 11.78 9.66
CA VAL A 32 6.63 11.53 10.91
C VAL A 32 7.34 12.82 11.30
N ALA A 33 7.08 13.33 12.50
CA ALA A 33 7.65 14.60 12.99
C ALA A 33 7.52 15.77 11.99
N GLY A 34 6.38 15.85 11.28
CA GLY A 34 6.10 16.92 10.31
C GLY A 34 6.73 16.75 8.92
N ARG A 35 7.42 15.64 8.64
CA ARG A 35 7.99 15.32 7.32
C ARG A 35 7.31 14.12 6.70
N GLU A 36 6.99 14.19 5.42
CA GLU A 36 6.44 13.04 4.67
C GLU A 36 7.53 11.99 4.47
N ALA A 37 7.31 10.77 4.98
CA ALA A 37 8.22 9.64 4.82
C ALA A 37 7.78 8.73 3.66
N ILE A 38 6.46 8.53 3.52
CA ILE A 38 5.86 7.65 2.50
C ILE A 38 4.66 8.36 1.89
N ARG A 39 4.62 8.40 0.55
CA ARG A 39 3.53 9.01 -0.21
C ARG A 39 2.30 8.13 -0.27
N ARG A 40 2.48 6.83 -0.48
CA ARG A 40 1.37 5.88 -0.57
C ARG A 40 1.80 4.45 -0.23
N VAL A 41 0.93 3.72 0.47
CA VAL A 41 0.96 2.25 0.56
C VAL A 41 -0.39 1.72 0.07
N TYR A 42 -0.39 0.76 -0.83
CA TYR A 42 -1.60 0.18 -1.41
C TYR A 42 -1.37 -1.22 -1.97
N ALA A 43 -2.43 -2.03 -2.05
CA ALA A 43 -2.40 -3.32 -2.72
C ALA A 43 -2.91 -3.20 -4.18
N ALA A 44 -2.25 -3.89 -5.10
CA ALA A 44 -2.64 -3.90 -6.50
C ALA A 44 -2.61 -5.31 -7.10
N VAL A 45 -3.65 -5.62 -7.88
CA VAL A 45 -3.70 -6.78 -8.79
C VAL A 45 -3.57 -6.27 -10.21
N ARG A 46 -2.58 -6.79 -10.95
CA ARG A 46 -2.31 -6.47 -12.34
C ARG A 46 -2.23 -7.73 -13.18
N ALA A 47 -3.06 -7.78 -14.24
CA ALA A 47 -3.05 -8.85 -15.22
C ALA A 47 -1.77 -8.84 -16.06
N ALA A 48 -1.56 -9.88 -16.88
CA ALA A 48 -0.35 -10.05 -17.69
C ALA A 48 0.00 -8.85 -18.60
N ASP A 49 -1.01 -8.14 -19.10
CA ASP A 49 -0.87 -6.93 -19.93
C ASP A 49 -0.75 -5.64 -19.10
N TRP A 50 -0.40 -5.76 -17.82
CA TRP A 50 -0.33 -4.66 -16.84
C TRP A 50 -1.65 -3.94 -16.55
N PHE A 51 -2.78 -4.47 -17.02
CA PHE A 51 -4.10 -3.95 -16.67
C PHE A 51 -4.29 -3.97 -15.15
N THR A 52 -4.54 -2.79 -14.56
CA THR A 52 -4.84 -2.69 -13.12
C THR A 52 -6.29 -3.05 -12.89
N VAL A 53 -6.50 -4.15 -12.18
CA VAL A 53 -7.84 -4.70 -11.94
C VAL A 53 -8.61 -3.77 -11.01
N PRO A 54 -9.83 -3.34 -11.37
CA PRO A 54 -10.69 -2.58 -10.46
C PRO A 54 -10.93 -3.36 -9.16
N CYS A 55 -11.00 -2.63 -8.05
CA CYS A 55 -11.21 -3.22 -6.74
C CYS A 55 -12.43 -2.57 -6.08
N ALA A 56 -13.38 -3.40 -5.63
CA ALA A 56 -14.40 -2.99 -4.69
C ALA A 56 -13.89 -3.20 -3.27
N ILE A 57 -13.97 -2.17 -2.43
CA ILE A 57 -13.51 -2.18 -1.05
C ILE A 57 -14.70 -1.98 -0.12
N THR A 58 -14.80 -2.77 0.94
CA THR A 58 -15.76 -2.56 2.03
C THR A 58 -15.05 -2.64 3.37
N VAL A 59 -15.38 -1.74 4.30
CA VAL A 59 -14.86 -1.81 5.68
C VAL A 59 -15.56 -2.96 6.41
N ARG A 60 -14.79 -3.95 6.85
CA ARG A 60 -15.25 -5.09 7.64
C ARG A 60 -15.32 -4.74 9.13
N GLU A 61 -14.27 -4.10 9.64
CA GLU A 61 -14.12 -3.73 11.05
C GLU A 61 -13.28 -2.45 11.15
N SER A 62 -13.60 -1.56 12.10
CA SER A 62 -12.77 -0.40 12.38
C SER A 62 -12.78 -0.05 13.86
N THR A 63 -11.60 0.07 14.46
CA THR A 63 -11.37 0.65 15.78
C THR A 63 -10.39 1.81 15.63
N ILE A 64 -10.78 3.02 15.98
CA ILE A 64 -9.96 4.22 15.85
C ILE A 64 -9.94 4.94 17.19
N GLY A 65 -8.74 5.08 17.76
CA GLY A 65 -8.49 5.88 18.95
C GLY A 65 -7.57 7.06 18.66
N ASP A 66 -7.21 7.79 19.71
CA ASP A 66 -6.46 9.05 19.57
C ASP A 66 -5.02 8.87 19.05
N GLY A 67 -4.40 7.71 19.31
CA GLY A 67 -3.01 7.44 18.94
C GLY A 67 -2.76 6.02 18.43
N SER A 68 -3.81 5.24 18.21
CA SER A 68 -3.73 3.92 17.60
C SER A 68 -5.02 3.60 16.87
N PHE A 69 -4.95 2.72 15.87
CA PHE A 69 -6.12 2.29 15.13
C PHE A 69 -5.89 0.93 14.48
N ARG A 70 -7.01 0.31 14.11
CA ARG A 70 -7.06 -0.91 13.31
C ARG A 70 -8.28 -0.85 12.41
N VAL A 71 -8.06 -0.99 11.11
CA VAL A 71 -9.13 -1.04 10.10
C VAL A 71 -8.91 -2.26 9.23
N ILE A 72 -9.93 -3.12 9.13
CA ILE A 72 -9.95 -4.27 8.22
C ILE A 72 -10.90 -3.96 7.07
N HIS A 73 -10.43 -4.23 5.86
CA HIS A 73 -11.20 -4.13 4.64
C HIS A 73 -11.32 -5.50 3.95
N ASP A 74 -12.48 -5.74 3.37
CA ASP A 74 -12.67 -6.75 2.34
C ASP A 74 -12.44 -6.11 0.97
N ALA A 75 -11.63 -6.76 0.15
CA ALA A 75 -11.25 -6.29 -1.17
C ALA A 75 -11.63 -7.34 -2.23
N HIS A 76 -12.36 -6.91 -3.25
CA HIS A 76 -12.74 -7.75 -4.38
C HIS A 76 -12.20 -7.16 -5.67
N TYR A 77 -11.15 -7.78 -6.20
CA TYR A 77 -10.56 -7.46 -7.49
C TYR A 77 -11.25 -8.30 -8.56
N PHE A 78 -12.11 -7.67 -9.34
CA PHE A 78 -12.98 -8.37 -10.28
C PHE A 78 -12.99 -7.72 -11.66
N HIS A 79 -12.93 -8.55 -12.69
CA HIS A 79 -13.14 -8.12 -14.07
C HIS A 79 -13.66 -9.28 -14.94
N GLU A 80 -14.97 -9.29 -15.20
CA GLU A 80 -15.66 -10.34 -15.96
C GLU A 80 -15.03 -10.60 -17.33
N GLY A 81 -14.82 -9.56 -18.15
CA GLY A 81 -14.28 -9.70 -19.50
C GLY A 81 -12.83 -10.21 -19.58
N ARG A 82 -12.17 -10.37 -18.43
CA ARG A 82 -10.80 -10.92 -18.32
C ARG A 82 -10.76 -12.21 -17.48
N GLY A 83 -11.91 -12.68 -16.99
CA GLY A 83 -12.00 -13.86 -16.13
C GLY A 83 -11.26 -13.71 -14.80
N ILE A 84 -11.19 -12.50 -14.24
CA ILE A 84 -10.47 -12.26 -12.98
C ILE A 84 -11.46 -12.15 -11.82
N ASP A 85 -11.33 -13.05 -10.86
CA ASP A 85 -11.93 -13.01 -9.51
C ASP A 85 -10.81 -13.30 -8.49
N PHE A 86 -10.40 -12.26 -7.78
CA PHE A 86 -9.41 -12.32 -6.70
C PHE A 86 -9.93 -11.56 -5.49
N ARG A 87 -9.88 -12.18 -4.31
CA ARG A 87 -10.42 -11.60 -3.07
C ARG A 87 -9.32 -11.50 -2.05
N ALA A 88 -9.40 -10.47 -1.22
CA ALA A 88 -8.40 -10.24 -0.19
C ALA A 88 -8.98 -9.57 1.05
N VAL A 89 -8.28 -9.76 2.16
CA VAL A 89 -8.43 -8.98 3.38
C VAL A 89 -7.23 -8.04 3.46
N ILE A 90 -7.51 -6.75 3.57
CA ILE A 90 -6.50 -5.73 3.85
C ILE A 90 -6.66 -5.29 5.30
N ALA A 91 -5.64 -5.50 6.13
CA ALA A 91 -5.64 -4.99 7.49
C ALA A 91 -4.61 -3.87 7.61
N VAL A 92 -5.07 -2.70 8.08
CA VAL A 92 -4.19 -1.61 8.44
C VAL A 92 -4.20 -1.43 9.94
N THR A 93 -3.02 -1.44 10.54
CA THR A 93 -2.85 -1.12 11.96
C THR A 93 -1.86 0.02 12.14
N GLY A 94 -2.15 0.86 13.13
CA GLY A 94 -1.26 1.89 13.63
C GLY A 94 -1.16 1.77 15.15
N SER A 95 0.03 1.55 15.66
CA SER A 95 0.31 1.37 17.08
C SER A 95 0.73 2.68 17.76
N ALA A 96 0.57 2.76 19.08
CA ALA A 96 0.87 3.98 19.85
C ALA A 96 2.35 4.38 19.85
N ASP A 97 3.25 3.44 19.52
CA ASP A 97 4.69 3.66 19.34
C ASP A 97 5.04 4.27 17.98
N GLY A 98 4.07 4.41 17.08
CA GLY A 98 4.27 4.90 15.71
C GLY A 98 4.48 3.81 14.66
N THR A 99 4.47 2.53 15.05
CA THR A 99 4.55 1.41 14.13
C THR A 99 3.28 1.32 13.28
N MET A 100 3.46 1.11 11.98
CA MET A 100 2.38 0.98 11.00
C MET A 100 2.52 -0.37 10.30
N THR A 101 1.44 -1.15 10.24
CA THR A 101 1.40 -2.43 9.51
C THR A 101 0.33 -2.37 8.44
N PHE A 102 0.65 -2.88 7.25
CA PHE A 102 -0.27 -3.05 6.14
C PHE A 102 -0.21 -4.51 5.70
N ASP A 103 -1.20 -5.29 6.09
CA ASP A 103 -1.32 -6.70 5.72
C ASP A 103 -2.22 -6.83 4.51
N PHE A 104 -1.84 -7.71 3.58
CA PHE A 104 -2.59 -8.04 2.39
C PHE A 104 -2.59 -9.55 2.20
N ASP A 105 -3.69 -10.19 2.57
CA ASP A 105 -3.91 -11.64 2.45
C ASP A 105 -4.98 -11.88 1.40
N GLY A 106 -4.68 -12.68 0.37
CA GLY A 106 -5.58 -12.83 -0.76
C GLY A 106 -5.52 -14.18 -1.46
N GLU A 107 -6.63 -14.51 -2.09
CA GLU A 107 -6.91 -15.80 -2.72
C GLU A 107 -7.49 -15.58 -4.12
N ALA A 108 -7.03 -16.37 -5.08
CA ALA A 108 -7.57 -16.40 -6.43
C ALA A 108 -8.76 -17.35 -6.50
N PHE A 109 -9.93 -16.85 -6.92
CA PHE A 109 -11.16 -17.62 -7.11
C PHE A 109 -11.38 -18.02 -8.59
N SER A 110 -10.39 -17.72 -9.42
CA SER A 110 -10.34 -18.00 -10.85
C SER A 110 -8.89 -18.19 -11.26
N GLU A 111 -8.66 -18.93 -12.34
CA GLU A 111 -7.34 -19.05 -12.95
C GLU A 111 -7.12 -17.86 -13.89
N PHE A 112 -6.05 -17.09 -13.66
CA PHE A 112 -5.66 -15.98 -14.52
C PHE A 112 -4.14 -15.71 -14.46
N GLU A 113 -3.59 -15.16 -15.53
CA GLU A 113 -2.20 -14.73 -15.56
C GLU A 113 -2.03 -13.33 -14.94
N ARG A 114 -0.95 -13.16 -14.17
CA ARG A 114 -0.64 -11.90 -13.48
C ARG A 114 0.74 -11.38 -13.87
N ALA A 115 0.84 -10.06 -14.06
CA ALA A 115 2.11 -9.36 -14.06
C ALA A 115 2.56 -9.05 -12.62
N ARG A 116 1.63 -8.62 -11.77
CA ARG A 116 1.93 -8.29 -10.37
C ARG A 116 0.71 -8.42 -9.48
N ILE A 117 0.90 -9.04 -8.32
CA ILE A 117 -0.04 -9.01 -7.20
C ILE A 117 0.80 -8.69 -5.97
N GLY A 118 0.48 -7.64 -5.23
CA GLY A 118 1.19 -7.32 -4.00
C GLY A 118 1.07 -5.86 -3.56
N ILE A 119 1.80 -5.56 -2.49
CA ILE A 119 1.87 -4.24 -1.86
C ILE A 119 2.82 -3.35 -2.64
N CYS A 120 2.43 -2.09 -2.82
CA CYS A 120 3.20 -1.06 -3.47
C CYS A 120 3.43 0.09 -2.49
N VAL A 121 4.70 0.45 -2.30
CA VAL A 121 5.12 1.60 -1.50
C VAL A 121 5.65 2.67 -2.44
N LEU A 122 5.14 3.90 -2.30
CA LEU A 122 5.60 5.07 -3.05
C LEU A 122 6.28 6.03 -2.10
N HIS A 123 7.52 6.39 -2.40
CA HIS A 123 8.23 7.46 -1.71
C HIS A 123 7.79 8.83 -2.26
N PRO A 124 7.88 9.90 -1.43
CA PRO A 124 7.65 11.26 -1.91
C PRO A 124 8.73 11.66 -2.92
N SER A 125 8.41 12.61 -3.80
CA SER A 125 9.31 13.02 -4.89
C SER A 125 10.56 13.74 -4.37
N ASP A 126 10.55 14.32 -3.18
CA ASP A 126 11.73 14.92 -2.55
C ASP A 126 12.75 13.88 -2.05
N ALA A 127 12.40 12.59 -2.04
CA ALA A 127 13.31 11.49 -1.71
C ALA A 127 14.25 11.10 -2.88
N GLN A 128 14.14 11.75 -4.05
CA GLN A 128 15.05 11.52 -5.18
C GLN A 128 16.52 11.65 -4.75
N GLY A 129 17.34 10.63 -5.06
CA GLY A 129 18.75 10.61 -4.67
C GLY A 129 19.03 10.37 -3.19
N ALA A 130 18.00 10.26 -2.34
CA ALA A 130 18.18 10.11 -0.89
C ALA A 130 18.92 8.81 -0.55
N PRO A 131 19.78 8.82 0.48
CA PRO A 131 20.42 7.60 0.96
C PRO A 131 19.36 6.64 1.51
N VAL A 132 19.54 5.35 1.28
CA VAL A 132 18.69 4.28 1.78
C VAL A 132 19.54 3.13 2.29
N THR A 133 19.08 2.52 3.37
CA THR A 133 19.57 1.22 3.84
C THR A 133 18.48 0.21 3.56
N VAL A 134 18.82 -0.84 2.82
CA VAL A 134 17.90 -1.95 2.53
C VAL A 134 18.32 -3.11 3.40
N THR A 135 17.37 -3.65 4.15
CA THR A 135 17.53 -4.92 4.86
C THR A 135 17.01 -6.03 3.95
N HIS A 136 17.82 -7.06 3.74
CA HIS A 136 17.46 -8.19 2.91
C HIS A 136 16.80 -9.31 3.72
N THR A 137 16.09 -10.19 3.02
CA THR A 137 15.39 -11.34 3.62
C THR A 137 16.31 -12.36 4.32
N ASP A 138 17.60 -12.38 3.99
CA ASP A 138 18.63 -13.18 4.67
C ASP A 138 19.21 -12.50 5.93
N GLY A 139 18.71 -11.31 6.27
CA GLY A 139 19.15 -10.50 7.41
C GLY A 139 20.37 -9.61 7.12
N THR A 140 20.95 -9.66 5.92
CA THR A 140 22.02 -8.74 5.53
C THR A 140 21.47 -7.33 5.26
N SER A 141 22.36 -6.34 5.10
CA SER A 141 21.96 -4.99 4.75
C SER A 141 22.90 -4.37 3.72
N GLU A 142 22.32 -3.62 2.79
CA GLU A 142 23.05 -2.81 1.82
C GLU A 142 22.74 -1.32 2.01
N SER A 143 23.72 -0.47 1.75
CA SER A 143 23.54 0.98 1.67
C SER A 143 23.58 1.42 0.20
N GLY A 144 22.70 2.34 -0.16
CA GLY A 144 22.62 2.88 -1.52
C GLY A 144 21.86 4.19 -1.57
N ASN A 145 21.35 4.53 -2.75
CA ASN A 145 20.56 5.72 -2.97
C ASN A 145 19.32 5.40 -3.80
N LEU A 146 18.21 6.08 -3.50
CA LEU A 146 17.07 6.11 -4.42
C LEU A 146 17.49 6.75 -5.75
N PRO A 147 16.93 6.32 -6.90
CA PRO A 147 17.25 6.92 -8.19
C PRO A 147 17.01 8.44 -8.20
N GLY A 148 17.98 9.20 -8.72
CA GLY A 148 17.88 10.66 -8.87
C GLY A 148 17.08 11.09 -10.11
N THR A 149 16.89 10.20 -11.08
CA THR A 149 16.07 10.38 -12.28
C THR A 149 15.21 9.13 -12.50
N ILE A 150 14.28 9.19 -13.45
CA ILE A 150 13.54 7.99 -13.89
C ILE A 150 14.56 6.93 -14.31
N SER A 151 14.54 5.80 -13.62
CA SER A 151 15.35 4.62 -13.92
C SER A 151 14.42 3.45 -14.20
N PRO A 152 14.52 2.80 -15.37
CA PRO A 152 13.73 1.60 -15.66
C PRO A 152 14.27 0.36 -14.94
N HIS A 153 15.47 0.43 -14.37
CA HIS A 153 16.08 -0.67 -13.65
C HIS A 153 15.57 -0.73 -12.21
N GLN A 154 15.33 -1.95 -11.73
CA GLN A 154 15.03 -2.20 -10.33
C GLN A 154 16.31 -1.98 -9.49
N PRO A 155 16.34 -1.00 -8.57
CA PRO A 155 17.55 -0.61 -7.87
C PRO A 155 17.89 -1.54 -6.69
N PHE A 156 16.88 -2.21 -6.12
CA PHE A 156 17.01 -3.04 -4.92
C PHE A 156 16.16 -4.30 -5.05
N PHE A 157 16.64 -5.40 -4.46
CA PHE A 157 16.01 -6.72 -4.50
C PHE A 157 15.93 -7.33 -3.10
N ASP A 158 15.10 -8.37 -2.97
CA ASP A 158 15.02 -9.21 -1.77
C ASP A 158 14.83 -8.44 -0.45
N ILE A 159 14.05 -7.36 -0.51
CA ILE A 159 13.76 -6.45 0.61
C ILE A 159 12.93 -7.20 1.66
N ALA A 160 13.37 -7.15 2.91
CA ALA A 160 12.61 -7.68 4.05
C ALA A 160 11.37 -6.81 4.33
N ALA A 161 10.23 -7.46 4.54
CA ALA A 161 8.94 -6.87 4.88
C ALA A 161 8.41 -7.49 6.18
#